data_AF-A0A832K8I7-F1
#
_entry.id   AF-A0A832K8I7-F1
#
_cell.length_a   1.000
_cell.length_b   1.000
_cell.length_c   1.000
_cell.angle_alpha   90.00
_cell.angle_beta   90.00
_cell.angle_gamma   90.00
#
_symmetry.space_group_name_H-M   'P 1'
#
loop_
_entity.id
_entity.type
_entity.pdbx_description
1 polymer ?
#
loop_
_entity_poly.entity_id
_entity_poly.type
_entity_poly.pdbx_seq_one_letter_code
_entity_poly.pdbx_strand_id
1 'polypeptide(L)'
;MAWGRVMCEFKVYLRDSLSGDRLVAEEIVRVKRRGDKLILSDILGVRKVFNGFIDEVDVSKEHIRILDDPFLAKLAEVLGLYYGYLEGEGKDRLEEAVKELNDAFPRLIGEVKGS
;
A
#
# COMPACT_ATOMS: atom_id res chain seq x y z
N MET A 1 -14.09 -18.31 33.53
CA MET A 1 -13.84 -17.04 32.81
C MET A 1 -13.57 -17.37 31.36
N ALA A 2 -14.58 -17.25 30.51
CA ALA A 2 -14.39 -17.39 29.07
C ALA A 2 -13.68 -16.13 28.58
N TRP A 3 -12.40 -16.25 28.23
CA TRP A 3 -11.74 -15.23 27.41
C TRP A 3 -12.36 -15.35 26.02
N GLY A 4 -13.45 -14.61 25.78
CA GLY A 4 -13.92 -14.39 24.43
C GLY A 4 -12.77 -13.76 23.66
N ARG A 5 -12.25 -14.45 22.64
CA ARG A 5 -11.32 -13.81 21.71
C ARG A 5 -12.08 -12.64 21.10
N VAL A 6 -11.70 -11.42 21.44
CA VAL A 6 -12.15 -10.24 20.72
C VAL A 6 -11.37 -10.27 19.40
N MET A 7 -11.87 -11.01 18.41
CA MET A 7 -11.40 -10.87 17.04
C MET A 7 -11.92 -9.53 16.55
N CYS A 8 -11.00 -8.57 16.39
CA CYS A 8 -11.30 -7.31 15.74
C CYS A 8 -11.13 -7.53 14.23
N GLU A 9 -12.19 -7.23 13.50
CA GLU A 9 -12.28 -7.43 12.06
C GLU A 9 -12.40 -6.07 11.39
N PHE A 10 -11.67 -5.84 10.31
CA PHE A 10 -11.58 -4.53 9.70
C PHE A 10 -12.32 -4.45 8.38
N LYS A 11 -13.01 -3.33 8.16
CA LYS A 11 -13.40 -2.85 6.84
C LYS A 11 -12.23 -2.13 6.21
N VAL A 12 -11.95 -2.44 4.94
CA VAL A 12 -10.82 -1.85 4.23
C VAL A 12 -11.31 -0.96 3.12
N TYR A 13 -10.87 0.29 3.18
CA TYR A 13 -11.20 1.34 2.23
C TYR A 13 -9.98 1.67 1.39
N LEU A 14 -10.18 1.77 0.08
CA LEU A 14 -9.19 2.28 -0.85
C LEU A 14 -9.48 3.76 -1.08
N ARG A 15 -8.51 4.62 -0.77
CA ARG A 15 -8.55 6.03 -1.09
C ARG A 15 -7.80 6.25 -2.40
N ASP A 16 -8.55 6.69 -3.39
CA ASP A 16 -8.00 7.30 -4.59
C ASP A 16 -8.12 8.82 -4.45
N SER A 17 -7.04 9.51 -4.82
CA SER A 17 -6.91 10.97 -4.86
C SER A 17 -8.11 11.70 -5.49
N LEU A 18 -8.82 11.08 -6.45
CA LEU A 18 -9.91 11.70 -7.20
C LEU A 18 -11.32 11.36 -6.68
N SER A 19 -11.49 10.18 -6.07
CA SER A 19 -12.82 9.61 -5.83
C SER A 19 -13.14 9.33 -4.35
N GLY A 20 -12.20 9.63 -3.44
CA GLY A 20 -12.38 9.47 -2.01
C GLY A 20 -12.29 8.00 -1.57
N ASP A 21 -12.84 7.70 -0.40
CA ASP A 21 -12.76 6.36 0.21
C ASP A 21 -13.81 5.41 -0.40
N ARG A 22 -13.36 4.30 -0.97
CA ARG A 22 -14.20 3.21 -1.49
C ARG A 22 -13.99 1.93 -0.68
N LEU A 23 -15.05 1.31 -0.18
CA LEU A 23 -14.97 0.01 0.50
C LEU A 23 -14.54 -1.08 -0.51
N VAL A 24 -13.50 -1.85 -0.17
CA VAL A 24 -12.94 -2.89 -1.06
C VAL A 24 -12.84 -4.27 -0.41
N ALA A 25 -12.86 -4.34 0.92
CA ALA A 25 -12.93 -5.60 1.65
C ALA A 25 -13.59 -5.41 3.02
N GLU A 26 -14.17 -6.49 3.53
CA GLU A 26 -14.77 -6.58 4.86
C GLU A 26 -14.22 -7.83 5.55
N GLU A 27 -14.43 -7.94 6.86
CA GLU A 27 -14.03 -9.10 7.68
C GLU A 27 -12.50 -9.37 7.66
N ILE A 28 -11.69 -8.32 7.45
CA ILE A 28 -10.24 -8.47 7.33
C ILE A 28 -9.60 -8.53 8.70
N VAL A 29 -8.88 -9.63 8.97
CA VAL A 29 -8.19 -9.86 10.25
C VAL A 29 -6.68 -9.72 10.16
N ARG A 30 -6.14 -9.64 8.94
CA ARG A 30 -4.71 -9.50 8.72
C ARG A 30 -4.41 -8.75 7.42
N VAL A 31 -3.48 -7.81 7.51
CA VAL A 31 -2.83 -7.21 6.35
C VAL A 31 -1.34 -7.50 6.40
N LYS A 32 -0.76 -7.95 5.28
CA LYS A 32 0.66 -8.20 5.15
C LYS A 32 1.20 -7.53 3.88
N ARG A 33 2.27 -6.75 4.03
CA ARG A 33 2.98 -6.19 2.88
C ARG A 33 3.93 -7.23 2.24
N ARG A 34 3.96 -7.25 0.90
CA ARG A 34 4.92 -7.98 0.06
C ARG A 34 5.29 -7.08 -1.13
N GLY A 35 6.45 -6.41 -1.05
CA GLY A 35 6.86 -5.44 -2.07
C GLY A 35 5.95 -4.20 -2.07
N ASP A 36 5.36 -3.91 -3.23
CA ASP A 36 4.36 -2.87 -3.49
C ASP A 36 2.92 -3.30 -3.17
N LYS A 37 2.72 -4.56 -2.77
CA LYS A 37 1.39 -5.13 -2.55
C LYS A 37 1.04 -5.33 -1.08
N LEU A 38 -0.23 -5.10 -0.78
CA LEU A 38 -0.88 -5.46 0.47
C LEU A 38 -1.72 -6.72 0.25
N ILE A 39 -1.45 -7.74 1.06
CA ILE A 39 -2.20 -8.99 1.10
C ILE A 39 -3.13 -8.94 2.31
N LEU A 40 -4.43 -8.83 2.04
CA LEU A 40 -5.49 -8.82 3.04
C LEU A 40 -6.00 -10.24 3.19
N SER A 41 -6.15 -10.72 4.42
CA SER A 41 -6.74 -12.03 4.73
C SER A 41 -7.98 -11.84 5.58
N ASP A 42 -9.10 -12.44 5.15
CA ASP A 42 -10.34 -12.46 5.90
C ASP A 42 -10.38 -13.61 6.93
N ILE A 43 -11.47 -13.68 7.70
CA ILE A 43 -11.72 -14.72 8.70
C ILE A 43 -11.74 -16.15 8.11
N LEU A 44 -12.06 -16.29 6.83
CA LEU A 44 -12.10 -17.57 6.12
C LEU A 44 -10.73 -17.93 5.50
N GLY A 45 -9.75 -17.02 5.58
CA GLY A 45 -8.42 -17.17 5.01
C GLY A 45 -8.32 -16.82 3.52
N VAL A 46 -9.38 -16.25 2.93
CA VAL A 46 -9.35 -15.75 1.55
C VAL A 46 -8.41 -14.56 1.47
N ARG A 47 -7.58 -14.52 0.42
CA ARG A 47 -6.59 -13.48 0.22
C ARG A 47 -6.99 -12.55 -0.91
N LYS A 48 -7.08 -11.26 -0.61
CA LYS A 48 -7.18 -10.19 -1.61
C LYS A 48 -5.86 -9.44 -1.69
N VAL A 49 -5.50 -9.00 -2.88
CA VAL A 49 -4.24 -8.29 -3.15
C VAL A 49 -4.56 -6.91 -3.68
N PHE A 50 -4.04 -5.89 -3.02
CA PHE A 50 -4.16 -4.49 -3.43
C PHE A 50 -2.78 -3.89 -3.59
N ASN A 51 -2.65 -2.95 -4.53
CA ASN A 51 -1.48 -2.07 -4.58
C ASN A 51 -1.70 -0.93 -3.57
N GLY A 52 -0.60 -0.33 -3.10
CA GLY A 52 -0.66 0.87 -2.27
C GLY A 52 -0.15 0.66 -0.84
N PHE A 53 -0.42 1.66 0.00
CA PHE A 53 0.12 1.78 1.35
C PHE A 53 -0.99 1.91 2.37
N ILE A 54 -0.77 1.38 3.58
CA ILE A 54 -1.68 1.67 4.68
C ILE A 54 -1.47 3.14 5.07
N ASP A 55 -2.52 3.94 4.90
CA ASP A 55 -2.60 5.35 5.29
C ASP A 55 -3.00 5.49 6.76
N GLU A 56 -4.06 4.78 7.15
CA GLU A 56 -4.63 4.84 8.50
C GLU A 56 -5.11 3.45 8.95
N VAL A 57 -4.95 3.17 10.25
CA VAL A 57 -5.65 2.09 10.94
C VAL A 57 -6.40 2.69 12.13
N ASP A 58 -7.72 2.66 12.08
CA ASP A 58 -8.60 3.12 13.16
C ASP A 58 -9.28 1.91 13.78
N VAL A 59 -8.76 1.45 14.92
CA VAL A 59 -9.31 0.31 15.66
C VAL A 59 -10.67 0.63 16.27
N SER A 60 -10.95 1.90 16.61
CA SER A 60 -12.22 2.29 17.22
C SER A 60 -13.39 2.22 16.23
N LYS A 61 -13.10 2.45 14.94
CA LYS A 61 -14.05 2.31 13.84
C LYS A 61 -13.90 0.99 13.09
N GLU A 62 -12.91 0.18 13.46
CA GLU A 62 -12.55 -1.06 12.76
C GLU A 62 -12.27 -0.83 11.26
N HIS A 63 -11.57 0.25 10.93
CA HIS A 63 -11.27 0.64 9.56
C HIS A 63 -9.77 0.60 9.26
N ILE A 64 -9.42 0.11 8.07
CA ILE A 64 -8.10 0.29 7.47
C ILE A 64 -8.29 1.11 6.21
N ARG A 65 -7.51 2.18 6.06
CA ARG A 65 -7.45 2.94 4.83
C ARG A 65 -6.16 2.62 4.08
N ILE A 66 -6.31 2.26 2.82
CA ILE A 66 -5.22 2.05 1.88
C ILE A 66 -5.19 3.23 0.92
N LEU A 67 -4.05 3.88 0.79
CA LEU A 67 -3.78 4.87 -0.24
C LEU A 67 -3.27 4.16 -1.50
N ASP A 68 -4.02 4.28 -2.59
CA ASP A 68 -3.61 3.81 -3.92
C ASP A 68 -3.01 4.99 -4.69
N ASP A 69 -1.68 5.11 -4.62
CA ASP A 69 -0.94 6.16 -5.31
C ASP A 69 0.17 5.52 -6.17
N PRO A 70 0.07 5.60 -7.50
CA PRO A 70 1.06 5.01 -8.41
C PRO A 70 2.47 5.58 -8.23
N PHE A 71 2.60 6.85 -7.84
CA PHE A 71 3.90 7.48 -7.62
C PHE A 71 4.55 6.94 -6.36
N LEU A 72 3.81 6.84 -5.25
CA LEU A 72 4.30 6.23 -4.02
C LEU A 72 4.67 4.76 -4.22
N ALA A 73 3.93 4.03 -5.05
CA ALA A 73 4.24 2.64 -5.38
C ALA A 73 5.61 2.52 -6.06
N LYS A 74 5.87 3.35 -7.08
CA LYS A 74 7.18 3.43 -7.76
C LYS A 74 8.30 3.85 -6.82
N LEU A 75 8.06 4.82 -5.95
CA LEU A 75 9.06 5.25 -4.96
C LEU A 75 9.44 4.10 -4.02
N ALA A 76 8.47 3.32 -3.54
CA ALA A 76 8.76 2.20 -2.67
C ALA A 76 9.49 1.05 -3.38
N GLU A 77 9.21 0.83 -4.66
CA GLU A 77 9.98 -0.11 -5.48
C GLU A 77 11.45 0.31 -5.57
N VAL A 78 11.73 1.58 -5.87
CA VAL A 78 13.09 2.13 -5.89
C VAL A 78 13.79 1.93 -4.55
N LEU A 79 13.10 2.22 -3.43
CA LEU A 79 13.66 1.99 -2.10
C LEU A 79 13.97 0.51 -1.84
N GLY A 80 13.11 -0.41 -2.29
CA GLY A 80 13.36 -1.84 -2.18
C GLY A 80 14.58 -2.30 -2.98
N LEU A 81 14.71 -1.84 -4.23
CA LEU A 81 15.87 -2.12 -5.08
C LEU A 81 17.15 -1.49 -4.54
N TYR A 82 17.06 -0.33 -3.91
CA TYR A 82 18.19 0.33 -3.27
C TYR A 82 18.78 -0.53 -2.15
N TYR A 83 17.96 -1.16 -1.31
CA TYR A 83 18.46 -2.09 -0.30
C TYR A 83 19.15 -3.32 -0.92
N GLY A 84 18.58 -3.90 -1.99
CA GLY A 84 19.24 -5.00 -2.71
C GLY A 84 20.58 -4.58 -3.33
N TYR A 85 20.67 -3.35 -3.83
CA TYR A 85 21.92 -2.77 -4.30
C TYR A 85 22.97 -2.60 -3.20
N LEU A 86 22.57 -2.17 -2.00
CA LEU A 86 23.48 -2.12 -0.85
C LEU A 86 24.01 -3.50 -0.46
N GLU A 87 23.27 -4.56 -0.76
CA GLU A 87 23.66 -5.96 -0.58
C GLU A 87 24.47 -6.53 -1.76
N GLY A 88 24.71 -5.72 -2.81
CA GLY A 88 25.54 -6.07 -3.97
C GLY A 88 24.78 -6.61 -5.18
N GLU A 89 23.44 -6.55 -5.19
CA GLU A 89 22.59 -7.06 -6.27
C GLU A 89 21.83 -5.96 -7.02
N GLY A 90 21.46 -6.19 -8.29
CA GLY A 90 20.39 -5.42 -8.92
C GLY A 90 20.68 -3.96 -9.30
N LYS A 91 21.95 -3.57 -9.50
CA LYS A 91 22.35 -2.22 -9.97
C LYS A 91 21.57 -1.75 -11.20
N ASP A 92 21.48 -2.57 -12.25
CA ASP A 92 20.81 -2.20 -13.50
C ASP A 92 19.30 -1.98 -13.30
N ARG A 93 18.67 -2.83 -12.48
CA ARG A 93 17.24 -2.68 -12.13
C ARG A 93 16.98 -1.42 -11.32
N LEU A 94 17.89 -1.09 -10.39
CA LEU A 94 17.80 0.15 -9.63
C LEU A 94 17.94 1.37 -10.55
N GLU A 95 18.89 1.37 -11.47
CA GLU A 95 19.08 2.47 -12.43
C GLU A 95 17.83 2.68 -13.31
N GLU A 96 17.23 1.61 -13.81
CA GLU A 96 15.99 1.65 -14.57
C GLU A 96 14.82 2.21 -13.74
N ALA A 97 14.61 1.69 -12.52
CA ALA A 97 13.54 2.16 -11.65
C ALA A 97 13.71 3.63 -11.22
N VAL A 98 14.94 4.09 -10.96
CA VAL A 98 15.24 5.50 -10.67
C VAL A 98 14.93 6.38 -11.88
N LYS A 99 15.26 5.92 -13.09
CA LYS A 99 14.92 6.65 -14.32
C LYS A 99 13.41 6.79 -14.48
N GLU A 100 12.66 5.70 -14.33
CA GLU A 100 11.19 5.76 -14.41
C GLU A 100 10.56 6.67 -13.36
N LEU A 101 11.08 6.67 -12.13
CA LEU A 101 10.63 7.56 -11.06
C LEU A 101 10.90 9.03 -11.42
N ASN A 102 12.08 9.33 -11.96
CA ASN A 102 12.43 10.67 -12.44
C ASN A 102 11.54 11.12 -13.60
N ASP A 103 11.16 10.23 -14.51
CA ASP A 103 10.25 10.53 -15.63
C ASP A 103 8.81 10.78 -15.14
N ALA A 104 8.40 10.15 -14.02
CA ALA A 104 7.10 10.37 -13.38
C ALA A 104 7.04 11.65 -12.55
N PHE A 105 8.17 12.10 -12.00
CA PHE A 105 8.28 13.23 -11.07
C PHE A 105 7.73 14.57 -11.62
N PRO A 106 7.94 14.94 -12.91
CA PRO A 106 7.36 16.15 -13.48
C PRO A 106 5.83 16.17 -13.46
N ARG A 107 5.18 15.01 -13.60
CA ARG A 107 3.71 14.90 -13.57
C ARG A 107 3.18 15.23 -12.18
N LEU A 108 3.82 14.66 -11.16
CA LEU A 108 3.53 14.97 -9.75
C LEU A 108 3.67 16.47 -9.46
N ILE A 109 4.76 17.10 -9.91
CA ILE A 109 4.95 18.55 -9.74
C ILE A 109 3.86 19.35 -10.45
N GLY A 110 3.42 18.89 -11.62
CA GLY A 110 2.32 19.52 -12.37
C GLY A 110 0.99 19.49 -11.61
N GLU A 111 0.66 18.36 -10.98
CA GLU A 111 -0.53 18.20 -10.15
C GLU A 111 -0.50 19.09 -8.90
N VAL A 112 0.66 19.21 -8.26
CA VAL A 112 0.85 20.09 -7.09
C VAL A 112 0.72 21.57 -7.45
N LYS A 113 1.21 21.99 -8.62
CA LYS A 113 1.10 23.39 -9.08
C LYS A 113 -0.30 23.76 -9.58
N GLY A 114 -1.13 22.78 -9.92
CA GLY A 114 -2.50 22.95 -10.37
C GLY A 114 -3.56 22.86 -9.25
N SER A 115 -3.14 22.52 -8.03
CA SER A 115 -3.97 22.46 -6.81
C SER A 115 -3.89 23.77 -6.02
#